data_AF-A0A9X5C3J8-F1
#
_entry.id   AF-A0A9X5C3J8-F1
#
_cell.length_a   1.000
_cell.length_b   1.000
_cell.length_c   1.000
_cell.angle_alpha   90.00
_cell.angle_beta   90.00
_cell.angle_gamma   90.00
#
_symmetry.space_group_name_H-M   'P 1'
#
loop_
_entity.id
_entity.type
_entity.pdbx_description
1 polymer ?
#
loop_
_entity_poly.entity_id
_entity_poly.type
_entity_poly.pdbx_seq_one_letter_code
_entity_poly.pdbx_strand_id
1 'polypeptide(L)' 'MKAKDYNFVLPINIARIINEKGMKKCAVAERVGYSKQQFSDMLNGRKIIKPCDAYAISETLGVTMNDLFEMRGGD' A
#
# COMPACT_ATOMS: atom_id res chain seq x y z
N MET A 1 -11.87 12.61 11.91
CA MET A 1 -11.38 11.40 11.22
C MET A 1 -9.92 11.60 10.86
N LYS A 2 -9.08 10.59 11.09
CA LYS A 2 -7.66 10.57 10.74
C LYS A 2 -7.46 9.85 9.41
N ALA A 3 -6.36 10.12 8.70
CA ALA A 3 -6.09 9.49 7.40
C ALA A 3 -6.13 7.95 7.45
N LYS A 4 -5.68 7.34 8.56
CA LYS A 4 -5.79 5.90 8.82
C LYS A 4 -7.22 5.35 8.72
N ASP A 5 -8.22 6.15 9.07
CA ASP A 5 -9.63 5.72 9.09
C ASP A 5 -10.16 5.53 7.65
N TYR A 6 -9.51 6.14 6.64
CA TYR A 6 -9.86 6.03 5.23
C TYR A 6 -9.04 4.98 4.46
N ASN A 7 -7.88 4.60 5.00
CA ASN A 7 -6.98 3.66 4.30
C ASN A 7 -7.43 2.21 4.41
N PHE A 8 -8.32 1.90 5.36
CA PHE A 8 -8.91 0.58 5.55
C PHE A 8 -7.84 -0.54 5.57
N VAL A 9 -7.96 -1.57 4.73
CA VAL A 9 -7.00 -2.70 4.66
C VAL A 9 -5.76 -2.44 3.80
N LEU A 10 -5.71 -1.35 3.03
CA LEU A 10 -4.66 -1.11 2.05
C LEU A 10 -3.25 -1.15 2.64
N PRO A 11 -2.93 -0.44 3.75
CA PRO A 11 -1.57 -0.44 4.28
C PRO A 11 -1.07 -1.82 4.69
N ILE A 12 -1.97 -2.65 5.24
CA ILE A 12 -1.70 -4.00 5.71
C ILE A 12 -1.40 -4.91 4.52
N ASN A 13 -2.29 -4.91 3.52
CA ASN A 13 -2.15 -5.75 2.34
C ASN A 13 -0.94 -5.34 1.48
N ILE A 14 -0.70 -4.04 1.28
CA ILE A 14 0.49 -3.56 0.56
C ILE A 14 1.77 -4.02 1.27
N ALA A 15 1.85 -3.86 2.60
CA ALA A 15 3.02 -4.30 3.36
C ALA A 15 3.21 -5.83 3.30
N ARG A 16 2.12 -6.61 3.39
CA ARG A 16 2.13 -8.06 3.27
C ARG A 16 2.65 -8.51 1.90
N ILE A 17 2.07 -8.00 0.81
CA ILE A 17 2.44 -8.37 -0.56
C ILE A 17 3.90 -8.00 -0.85
N ILE A 18 4.37 -6.84 -0.38
CA ILE A 18 5.79 -6.46 -0.50
C ILE A 18 6.70 -7.50 0.17
N ASN A 19 6.34 -7.95 1.37
CA ASN A 19 7.12 -8.94 2.11
C ASN A 19 7.07 -10.32 1.43
N GLU A 20 5.90 -10.77 0.99
CA GLU A 20 5.70 -12.05 0.28
C GLU A 20 6.52 -12.12 -1.02
N LYS A 21 6.67 -10.99 -1.71
CA LYS A 21 7.49 -10.88 -2.93
C LYS A 21 8.97 -10.60 -2.67
N GLY A 22 9.40 -10.55 -1.39
CA GLY A 22 10.80 -10.29 -1.02
C GLY A 22 11.31 -8.90 -1.42
N MET A 23 10.41 -7.93 -1.61
CA MET A 23 10.76 -6.57 -2.03
C MET A 23 11.02 -5.65 -0.84
N LYS A 24 11.88 -4.65 -1.02
CA LYS A 24 12.07 -3.58 -0.03
C LYS A 24 11.03 -2.48 -0.27
N LYS A 25 10.37 -2.00 0.80
CA LYS A 25 9.41 -0.88 0.75
C LYS A 25 9.98 0.37 0.07
N CYS A 26 11.25 0.68 0.32
CA CYS A 26 11.93 1.81 -0.32
C CYS A 26 12.09 1.64 -1.83
N ALA A 27 12.38 0.43 -2.31
CA ALA A 27 12.47 0.13 -3.73
C ALA A 27 11.10 0.22 -4.42
N VAL A 28 10.03 -0.22 -3.74
CA VAL A 28 8.65 -0.07 -4.24
C VAL A 28 8.28 1.41 -4.33
N ALA A 29 8.58 2.21 -3.30
CA ALA A 29 8.33 3.65 -3.33
C ALA A 29 8.99 4.33 -4.53
N GLU A 30 10.28 4.03 -4.77
CA GLU A 30 11.03 4.58 -5.91
C GLU A 30 10.42 4.14 -7.26
N ARG A 31 10.00 2.88 -7.40
CA ARG A 31 9.38 2.36 -8.63
C ARG A 31 8.01 3.00 -8.93
N VAL A 32 7.21 3.30 -7.91
CA VAL A 32 5.92 4.00 -8.07
C VAL A 32 6.14 5.51 -8.32
N GLY A 33 7.34 6.04 -8.08
CA GLY A 33 7.64 7.48 -8.20
C GLY A 33 7.33 8.28 -6.93
N TYR A 34 7.31 7.64 -5.77
CA TYR A 34 7.13 8.29 -4.47
C TYR A 34 8.43 8.41 -3.68
N SER A 35 8.50 9.44 -2.83
CA SER A 35 9.55 9.48 -1.82
C SER A 35 9.34 8.38 -0.76
N LYS A 36 10.43 7.92 -0.14
CA LYS A 36 10.39 6.95 0.97
C LYS A 36 9.50 7.44 2.12
N GLN A 37 9.56 8.74 2.41
CA GLN A 37 8.73 9.36 3.45
C GLN A 37 7.25 9.36 3.07
N GLN A 38 6.91 9.76 1.84
CA GLN A 38 5.52 9.75 1.37
C GLN A 38 4.91 8.36 1.43
N PHE A 39 5.65 7.35 0.99
CA PHE A 39 5.19 5.96 1.04
C PHE A 39 5.07 5.46 2.48
N SER A 40 6.02 5.83 3.35
CA SER A 40 5.92 5.54 4.79
C SER A 40 4.69 6.20 5.42
N ASP A 41 4.37 7.45 5.08
CA ASP A 41 3.20 8.15 5.59
C ASP A 41 1.89 7.49 5.16
N MET A 42 1.82 7.00 3.92
CA MET A 42 0.71 6.21 3.41
C MET A 42 0.53 4.91 4.22
N LEU A 43 1.61 4.13 4.36
CA LEU A 43 1.58 2.84 5.04
C LEU A 43 1.34 2.93 6.56
N ASN A 44 1.64 4.07 7.17
CA ASN A 44 1.40 4.31 8.60
C ASN A 44 0.13 5.14 8.87
N GLY A 45 -0.71 5.35 7.85
CA GLY A 45 -2.00 6.05 8.02
C GLY A 45 -1.87 7.54 8.37
N ARG A 46 -0.74 8.16 8.06
CA ARG A 46 -0.52 9.63 8.13
C ARG A 46 -0.94 10.34 6.84
N LYS A 47 -1.01 9.60 5.73
CA LYS A 47 -1.49 10.08 4.43
C LYS A 47 -2.54 9.12 3.86
N ILE A 48 -3.59 9.68 3.26
CA ILE A 48 -4.62 8.89 2.58
C ILE A 48 -4.02 8.26 1.33
N ILE A 49 -4.24 6.95 1.13
CA ILE A 49 -3.93 6.24 -0.11
C ILE A 49 -5.11 6.46 -1.04
N LYS A 50 -4.93 7.30 -2.07
CA LYS A 50 -5.99 7.57 -3.04
C LYS A 50 -6.18 6.37 -3.96
N PRO A 51 -7.33 6.24 -4.65
CA PRO A 51 -7.53 5.17 -5.64
C PRO A 51 -6.45 5.12 -6.72
N CYS A 52 -5.96 6.27 -7.19
CA CYS A 52 -4.85 6.34 -8.14
C CYS A 52 -3.51 5.86 -7.54
N ASP A 53 -3.27 6.12 -6.25
CA ASP A 53 -2.08 5.60 -5.55
C ASP A 53 -2.17 4.08 -5.42
N ALA A 54 -3.34 3.56 -5.02
CA ALA A 54 -3.57 2.12 -4.92
C ALA A 54 -3.38 1.41 -6.27
N TYR A 55 -3.88 2.00 -7.36
CA TYR A 55 -3.68 1.48 -8.71
C TYR A 55 -2.20 1.46 -9.12
N ALA A 56 -1.48 2.57 -8.90
CA ALA A 56 -0.05 2.62 -9.24
C ALA A 56 0.79 1.62 -8.43
N ILE A 57 0.41 1.41 -7.16
CA ILE A 57 1.02 0.40 -6.29
C ILE A 57 0.69 -1.02 -6.77
N SER A 58 -0.56 -1.31 -7.17
CA SER A 58 -0.94 -2.64 -7.66
C SER A 58 -0.18 -3.02 -8.93
N GLU A 59 -0.07 -2.09 -9.88
CA GLU A 59 0.72 -2.25 -11.11
C GLU A 59 2.19 -2.53 -10.79
N THR A 60 2.79 -1.74 -9.88
CA THR A 60 4.20 -1.90 -9.49
C THR A 60 4.47 -3.22 -8.77
N LEU A 61 3.50 -3.70 -8.00
CA LEU A 61 3.58 -4.98 -7.31
C LEU A 61 3.22 -6.16 -8.22
N GLY A 62 2.66 -5.93 -9.42
CA GLY A 62 2.16 -6.98 -10.30
C GLY A 62 1.06 -7.80 -9.64
N VAL A 63 0.06 -7.12 -9.08
CA VAL A 63 -1.14 -7.69 -8.46
C VAL A 63 -2.36 -6.88 -8.89
N THR A 64 -3.56 -7.41 -8.66
CA THR A 64 -4.80 -6.69 -8.94
C THR A 64 -5.17 -5.74 -7.80
N MET A 65 -6.05 -4.79 -8.09
CA MET A 65 -6.65 -3.95 -7.03
C MET A 65 -7.40 -4.80 -5.99
N ASN A 66 -8.02 -5.90 -6.41
CA ASN A 66 -8.73 -6.80 -5.49
C ASN A 66 -7.78 -7.40 -4.44
N ASP A 67 -6.53 -7.72 -4.82
CA ASP A 67 -5.53 -8.22 -3.88
C ASP A 67 -5.15 -7.17 -2.80
N LEU A 68 -5.19 -5.88 -3.16
CA LEU A 68 -4.95 -4.78 -2.20
C LEU A 68 -6.14 -4.56 -1.26
N PHE A 69 -7.37 -4.74 -1.75
CA PHE A 69 -8.60 -4.56 -0.98
C PHE A 69 -9.15 -5.84 -0.34
N GLU A 70 -8.42 -6.96 -0.47
CA GLU A 70 -8.85 -8.25 0.04
C GLU A 70 -9.13 -8.19 1.55
N MET A 71 -10.36 -8.56 1.92
CA MET A 71 -10.79 -8.72 3.31
C MET A 71 -10.55 -10.17 3.73
N ARG A 72 -9.38 -10.44 4.30
CA ARG A 72 -9.16 -11.73 4.96
C ARG A 72 -9.83 -11.67 6.31
N GLY A 73 -10.80 -12.56 6.55
CA GLY A 73 -11.49 -12.69 7.83
C GLY A 73 -10.45 -12.76 8.96
N GLY A 74 -10.62 -11.88 9.95
CA GLY A 74 -9.68 -11.77 11.07
C GLY A 74 -9.74 -12.98 11.99
N ASP A 75 -8.60 -13.26 12.61
CA ASP A 75 -8.57 -13.77 13.97
C ASP A 75 -9.14 -12.71 14.94
#